data_AF-A0A2E9RV00-F1
#
_entry.id   AF-A0A2E9RV00-F1
#
_cell.length_a   1.000
_cell.length_b   1.000
_cell.length_c   1.000
_cell.angle_alpha   90.00
_cell.angle_beta   90.00
_cell.angle_gamma   90.00
#
_symmetry.space_group_name_H-M   'P 1'
#
loop_
_entity.id
_entity.type
_entity.pdbx_description
1 polymer ?
#
loop_
_entity_poly.entity_id
_entity_poly.type
_entity_poly.pdbx_seq_one_letter_code
_entity_poly.pdbx_strand_id
1 'polypeptide(L)'
;MEPCDVLVRHLALCEEVHALLLEENTWLKTQKTSPEESLMERKKAILPKLDESLSNLKRLQPELFSPFDDSKKLVNESHSKLLQIFYLDRENEELLLKLSQPVERASFNRFAESDQIDEFHGRGGTEPPPATPPEPESPPEPEPPAEPPGRL
;
A
#
# COMPACT_ATOMS: atom_id res chain seq x y z
N MET A 1 9.23 29.04 30.09
CA MET A 1 9.90 28.55 28.86
C MET A 1 9.47 29.48 27.76
N GLU A 2 10.40 29.99 26.97
CA GLU A 2 10.05 30.93 25.92
C GLU A 2 9.25 30.22 24.81
N PRO A 3 8.31 30.90 24.14
CA PRO A 3 7.50 30.32 23.06
C PRO A 3 8.33 29.69 21.94
N CYS A 4 9.44 30.34 21.55
CA CYS A 4 10.37 29.82 20.55
C CYS A 4 11.07 28.54 21.02
N ASP A 5 11.42 28.42 22.31
CA ASP A 5 12.03 27.20 22.85
C ASP A 5 11.09 26.00 22.70
N VAL A 6 9.78 26.20 22.87
CA VAL A 6 8.79 25.13 22.71
C VAL A 6 8.77 24.64 21.26
N LEU A 7 8.82 25.55 20.28
CA LEU A 7 8.88 25.20 18.86
C LEU A 7 10.18 24.47 18.49
N VAL A 8 11.33 24.97 18.97
CA VAL A 8 12.64 24.32 18.73
C VAL A 8 12.66 22.91 19.29
N ARG A 9 12.17 22.72 20.53
CA ARG A 9 12.10 21.40 21.16
C ARG A 9 11.14 20.46 20.43
N HIS A 10 10.01 20.97 19.97
CA HIS A 10 9.06 20.18 19.18
C HIS A 10 9.68 19.72 17.85
N LEU A 11 10.35 20.63 17.12
CA LEU A 11 11.02 20.29 15.88
C LEU A 11 12.09 19.20 16.10
N ALA A 12 12.93 19.35 17.13
CA ALA A 12 13.95 18.35 17.47
C ALA A 12 13.33 16.98 17.80
N LEU A 13 12.19 16.96 18.50
CA LEU A 13 11.48 15.72 18.77
C LEU A 13 10.90 15.08 17.49
N CYS A 14 10.36 15.89 16.58
CA CYS A 14 9.93 15.40 15.27
C CYS A 14 11.10 14.82 14.45
N GLU A 15 12.29 15.41 14.54
CA GLU A 15 13.50 14.85 13.92
C GLU A 15 13.90 13.50 14.55
N GLU A 16 13.82 13.37 15.88
CA GLU A 16 14.07 12.11 16.59
C GLU A 16 13.08 11.02 16.15
N VAL A 17 11.79 11.33 16.08
CA VAL A 17 10.74 10.42 15.60
C VAL A 17 11.01 9.99 14.16
N HIS A 18 11.30 10.95 13.28
CA HIS A 18 11.59 10.67 11.88
C HIS A 18 12.81 9.75 11.72
N ALA A 19 13.89 10.00 12.47
CA ALA A 19 15.08 9.15 12.45
C ALA A 19 14.77 7.73 12.91
N LEU A 20 13.95 7.57 13.96
CA LEU A 20 13.55 6.27 14.47
C LEU A 20 12.68 5.48 13.49
N LEU A 21 11.74 6.15 12.82
CA LEU A 21 10.93 5.52 11.76
C LEU A 21 11.78 5.16 10.53
N LEU A 22 12.83 5.92 10.24
CA LEU A 22 13.74 5.60 9.13
C LEU A 22 14.62 4.38 9.46
N GLU A 23 15.05 4.26 10.71
CA GLU A 23 15.73 3.07 11.22
C GLU A 23 14.83 1.84 11.10
N GLU A 24 13.57 1.95 11.51
CA GLU A 24 12.56 0.89 11.34
C GLU A 24 12.34 0.53 9.87
N ASN A 25 12.16 1.53 9.00
CA ASN A 25 12.00 1.33 7.56
C ASN A 25 13.17 0.54 6.96
N THR A 26 14.40 0.92 7.34
CA THR A 26 15.63 0.27 6.91
C THR A 26 15.69 -1.18 7.40
N TRP A 27 15.30 -1.42 8.65
CA TRP A 27 15.19 -2.77 9.21
C TRP A 27 14.20 -3.63 8.42
N LEU A 28 12.97 -3.13 8.22
CA LEU A 28 11.91 -3.85 7.51
C LEU A 28 12.30 -4.19 6.06
N LYS A 29 13.02 -3.29 5.38
CA LYS A 29 13.50 -3.52 4.01
C LYS A 29 14.65 -4.53 3.93
N THR A 30 15.57 -4.51 4.91
CA THR A 30 16.78 -5.32 4.89
C THR A 30 16.59 -6.69 5.53
N GLN A 31 16.10 -6.73 6.77
CA GLN A 31 15.92 -7.96 7.55
C GLN A 31 14.66 -8.72 7.14
N LYS A 32 13.63 -8.00 6.64
CA LYS A 32 12.32 -8.58 6.27
C LYS A 32 11.69 -9.38 7.42
N THR A 33 11.89 -8.90 8.65
CA THR A 33 11.34 -9.45 9.89
C THR A 33 10.79 -8.31 10.74
N SER A 34 10.06 -8.66 11.80
CA SER A 34 9.63 -7.67 12.79
C SER A 34 10.85 -6.97 13.43
N PRO A 35 10.77 -5.66 13.74
CA PRO A 35 11.85 -4.94 14.41
C PRO A 35 12.22 -5.54 15.76
N GLU A 36 13.47 -5.36 16.18
CA GLU A 36 13.93 -5.80 17.50
C GLU A 36 13.21 -5.08 18.64
N GLU A 37 13.16 -5.75 19.80
CA GLU A 37 12.55 -5.22 21.02
C GLU A 37 13.17 -3.86 21.42
N SER A 38 14.48 -3.69 21.23
CA SER A 38 15.21 -2.43 21.49
C SER A 38 14.65 -1.24 20.69
N LEU A 39 14.30 -1.45 19.42
CA LEU A 39 13.71 -0.42 18.56
C LEU A 39 12.27 -0.13 19.00
N MET A 40 11.51 -1.18 19.35
CA MET A 40 10.14 -1.05 19.84
C MET A 40 10.06 -0.32 21.17
N GLU A 41 11.00 -0.56 22.09
CA GLU A 41 11.10 0.17 23.37
C GLU A 41 11.39 1.65 23.15
N ARG A 42 12.32 2.00 22.26
CA ARG A 42 12.58 3.40 21.89
C ARG A 42 11.34 4.07 21.29
N LYS A 43 10.59 3.37 20.43
CA LYS A 43 9.31 3.88 19.89
C LYS A 43 8.30 4.11 20.99
N LYS A 44 8.15 3.20 21.95
CA LYS A 44 7.23 3.39 23.09
C LYS A 44 7.65 4.55 23.98
N ALA A 45 8.95 4.72 24.22
CA ALA A 45 9.48 5.78 25.07
C ALA A 45 9.31 7.19 24.48
N ILE A 46 9.16 7.33 23.15
CA ILE A 46 8.98 8.63 22.49
C ILE A 46 7.54 9.16 22.58
N LEU A 47 6.55 8.27 22.68
CA LEU A 47 5.12 8.63 22.74
C LEU A 47 4.80 9.62 23.88
N PRO A 48 5.20 9.38 25.16
CA PRO A 48 4.91 10.34 26.22
C PRO A 48 5.59 11.70 26.00
N LYS A 49 6.78 11.72 25.36
CA LYS A 49 7.46 12.98 25.03
C LYS A 49 6.69 13.77 23.97
N LEU A 50 6.11 13.07 22.98
CA LEU A 50 5.27 13.67 21.94
C LEU A 50 4.00 14.26 22.55
N ASP A 51 3.33 13.52 23.44
CA ASP A 51 2.13 13.99 24.12
C ASP A 51 2.40 15.26 24.95
N GLU A 52 3.52 15.30 25.66
CA GLU A 52 3.95 16.48 26.40
C GLU A 52 4.24 17.66 25.45
N SER A 53 5.01 17.41 24.38
CA SER A 53 5.37 18.43 23.39
C SER A 53 4.13 19.05 22.72
N LEU A 54 3.18 18.21 22.29
CA LEU A 54 1.90 18.66 21.72
C LEU A 54 1.05 19.43 22.74
N SER A 55 1.06 19.00 23.99
CA SER A 55 0.37 19.71 25.08
C SER A 55 0.98 21.08 25.34
N ASN A 56 2.29 21.23 25.19
CA ASN A 56 2.96 22.52 25.30
C ASN A 56 2.68 23.42 24.08
N LEU A 57 2.68 22.87 22.87
CA LEU A 57 2.30 23.60 21.66
C LEU A 57 0.88 24.18 21.74
N LYS A 58 -0.09 23.40 22.23
CA LYS A 58 -1.49 23.84 22.38
C LYS A 58 -1.66 25.02 23.34
N ARG A 59 -0.71 25.23 24.26
CA ARG A 59 -0.73 26.34 25.23
C ARG A 59 -0.08 27.61 24.67
N LEU A 60 0.59 27.54 23.52
CA LEU A 60 1.20 28.70 22.90
C LEU A 60 0.12 29.62 22.35
N GLN A 61 0.19 30.89 22.74
CA GLN A 61 -0.67 31.94 22.20
C GLN A 61 0.09 32.70 21.11
N PRO A 62 -0.55 33.02 19.97
CA PRO A 62 0.08 33.78 18.88
C PRO A 62 0.67 35.12 19.32
N GLU A 63 0.07 35.74 20.33
CA GLU A 63 0.47 37.03 20.91
C GLU A 63 1.84 37.01 21.58
N LEU A 64 2.34 35.82 21.94
CA LEU A 64 3.63 35.65 22.61
C LEU A 64 4.82 35.57 21.63
N PHE A 65 4.57 35.59 20.33
CA PHE A 65 5.62 35.54 19.31
C PHE A 65 5.99 36.95 18.82
N SER A 66 7.28 37.27 18.79
CA SER A 66 7.71 38.52 18.19
C SER A 66 7.69 38.41 16.66
N PRO A 67 7.34 39.50 15.94
CA PRO A 67 7.40 39.56 14.48
C PRO A 67 8.81 39.37 13.90
N PHE A 68 9.84 39.52 14.73
CA PHE A 68 11.25 39.39 14.35
C PHE A 68 11.83 38.01 14.66
N ASP A 69 11.06 37.13 15.31
CA ASP A 69 11.54 35.79 15.69
C ASP A 69 11.39 34.79 14.55
N ASP A 70 12.20 33.73 14.57
CA ASP A 70 12.15 32.63 13.60
C ASP A 70 10.93 31.69 13.78
N SER A 71 9.92 32.10 14.55
CA SER A 71 8.74 31.30 14.89
C SER A 71 8.03 30.73 13.66
N LYS A 72 7.81 31.56 12.64
CA LYS A 72 7.18 31.14 11.38
C LYS A 72 8.01 30.08 10.65
N LYS A 73 9.33 30.22 10.65
CA LYS A 73 10.24 29.25 10.03
C LYS A 73 10.16 27.92 10.76
N LEU A 74 10.26 27.92 12.09
CA LEU A 74 10.19 26.73 12.93
C LEU A 74 8.86 25.98 12.79
N VAL A 75 7.74 26.70 12.69
CA VAL A 75 6.41 26.11 12.44
C VAL A 75 6.38 25.41 11.08
N ASN A 76 6.87 26.05 10.03
CA ASN A 76 6.92 25.45 8.69
C ASN A 76 7.83 24.21 8.66
N GLU A 77 9.01 24.28 9.27
CA GLU A 77 9.93 23.14 9.37
C GLU A 77 9.30 21.97 10.13
N SER A 78 8.63 22.25 11.25
CA SER A 78 7.89 21.24 12.02
C SER A 78 6.79 20.60 11.19
N HIS A 79 6.01 21.41 10.47
CA HIS A 79 4.94 20.92 9.60
C HIS A 79 5.48 20.02 8.47
N SER A 80 6.53 20.47 7.77
CA SER A 80 7.21 19.66 6.74
C SER A 80 7.74 18.34 7.31
N LYS A 81 8.27 18.35 8.53
CA LYS A 81 8.77 17.13 9.19
C LYS A 81 7.63 16.17 9.54
N LEU A 82 6.50 16.67 10.04
CA LEU A 82 5.31 15.83 10.32
C LEU A 82 4.79 15.13 9.07
N LEU A 83 4.76 15.82 7.92
CA LEU A 83 4.39 15.18 6.65
C LEU A 83 5.34 14.04 6.29
N GLN A 84 6.65 14.26 6.41
CA GLN A 84 7.65 13.20 6.18
C GLN A 84 7.43 12.00 7.09
N ILE A 85 7.17 12.25 8.38
CA ILE A 85 6.83 11.20 9.37
C ILE A 85 5.60 10.40 8.90
N PHE A 86 4.52 11.06 8.49
CA PHE A 86 3.29 10.35 8.06
C PHE A 86 3.50 9.47 6.83
N TYR A 87 4.25 9.96 5.83
CA TYR A 87 4.55 9.14 4.66
C TYR A 87 5.40 7.92 5.01
N LEU A 88 6.39 8.11 5.88
CA LEU A 88 7.29 7.04 6.29
C LEU A 88 6.59 6.01 7.19
N ASP A 89 5.74 6.47 8.11
CA ASP A 89 4.94 5.60 8.98
C ASP A 89 3.99 4.72 8.16
N ARG A 90 3.31 5.30 7.17
CA ARG A 90 2.48 4.55 6.23
C ARG A 90 3.30 3.51 5.45
N GLU A 91 4.48 3.87 4.96
CA GLU A 91 5.36 2.91 4.27
C GLU A 91 5.75 1.75 5.19
N ASN A 92 6.09 2.05 6.46
CA ASN A 92 6.43 1.04 7.45
C ASN A 92 5.26 0.10 7.74
N GLU A 93 4.05 0.64 7.87
CA GLU A 93 2.82 -0.14 8.04
C GLU A 93 2.60 -1.07 6.84
N GLU A 94 2.73 -0.56 5.61
CA GLU A 94 2.60 -1.38 4.40
C GLU A 94 3.64 -2.50 4.33
N LEU A 95 4.88 -2.26 4.78
CA LEU A 95 5.92 -3.29 4.87
C LEU A 95 5.57 -4.35 5.93
N LEU A 96 5.16 -3.92 7.12
CA LEU A 96 4.75 -4.83 8.21
C LEU A 96 3.56 -5.71 7.79
N LEU A 97 2.56 -5.13 7.13
CA LEU A 97 1.42 -5.88 6.61
C LEU A 97 1.87 -6.98 5.63
N LYS A 98 2.79 -6.67 4.71
CA LYS A 98 3.34 -7.67 3.77
C LYS A 98 4.08 -8.80 4.49
N LEU A 99 4.81 -8.50 5.56
CA LEU A 99 5.53 -9.50 6.36
C LEU A 99 4.59 -10.38 7.19
N SER A 100 3.45 -9.84 7.64
CA SER A 100 2.45 -10.57 8.42
C SER A 100 1.53 -11.48 7.59
N GLN A 101 1.52 -11.36 6.27
CA GLN A 101 0.66 -12.17 5.41
C GLN A 101 1.19 -13.61 5.30
N PRO A 102 0.36 -14.64 5.59
CA PRO A 102 0.74 -16.03 5.39
C PRO A 102 1.04 -16.30 3.91
N VAL A 103 2.15 -16.98 3.63
CA VAL A 103 2.59 -17.35 2.27
C VAL A 103 1.51 -18.12 1.48
N GLU A 104 0.59 -18.81 2.17
CA GLU A 104 -0.53 -19.55 1.56
C GLU A 104 -1.55 -18.66 0.84
N ARG A 105 -1.75 -17.40 1.26
CA ARG A 105 -2.64 -16.48 0.54
C ARG A 105 -2.03 -15.92 -0.75
N ALA A 106 -0.70 -15.87 -0.84
CA ALA A 106 -0.01 -15.47 -2.06
C ALA A 106 -0.06 -16.56 -3.16
N SER A 107 -0.30 -17.82 -2.76
CA SER A 107 -0.44 -18.96 -3.69
C SER A 107 -1.87 -19.16 -4.18
N PHE A 108 -2.90 -18.83 -3.39
CA PHE A 108 -4.31 -18.95 -3.83
C PHE A 108 -4.67 -18.05 -5.03
N ASN A 109 -4.06 -16.86 -5.16
CA ASN A 109 -4.28 -16.00 -6.33
C ASN A 109 -3.52 -16.46 -7.59
N ARG A 110 -2.54 -17.37 -7.47
CA ARG A 110 -1.81 -17.92 -8.62
C ARG A 110 -2.60 -19.03 -9.34
N PHE A 111 -3.54 -19.67 -8.66
CA PHE A 111 -4.38 -20.73 -9.24
C PHE A 111 -5.75 -20.25 -9.72
N ALA A 112 -6.09 -18.96 -9.56
CA ALA A 112 -7.34 -18.40 -10.06
C ALA A 112 -7.29 -18.02 -11.56
N GLU A 113 -6.11 -17.99 -12.17
CA GLU A 113 -5.90 -17.68 -13.57
C GLU A 113 -5.17 -18.84 -14.28
N SER A 114 -5.73 -20.05 -14.27
CA SER A 114 -5.41 -21.10 -15.25
C SER A 114 -6.43 -22.24 -15.19
N ASP A 115 -7.33 -22.22 -16.17
CA ASP A 115 -8.00 -23.34 -16.84
C ASP A 115 -9.08 -24.19 -16.12
N GLN A 116 -10.15 -24.46 -16.90
CA GLN A 116 -11.10 -25.57 -16.78
C GLN A 116 -12.30 -25.41 -15.83
N ILE A 117 -13.27 -24.60 -16.25
CA ILE A 117 -14.69 -24.80 -15.95
C ILE A 117 -15.34 -25.57 -17.11
N ASP A 118 -15.01 -26.85 -17.30
CA ASP A 118 -15.82 -27.72 -18.18
C ASP A 118 -15.66 -29.22 -17.86
N GLU A 119 -15.75 -29.65 -16.60
CA GLU A 119 -15.79 -31.10 -16.33
C GLU A 119 -16.45 -31.48 -15.00
N PHE A 120 -17.71 -31.09 -14.77
CA PHE A 120 -18.48 -31.75 -13.70
C PHE A 120 -20.00 -31.76 -13.91
N HIS A 121 -20.48 -32.33 -15.03
CA HIS A 121 -21.87 -32.83 -15.10
C HIS A 121 -21.91 -34.18 -15.80
N GLY A 122 -21.43 -35.21 -15.09
CA GLY A 122 -21.57 -36.61 -15.47
C GLY A 122 -22.46 -37.39 -14.52
N ARG A 123 -23.67 -37.69 -14.99
CA ARG A 123 -24.59 -38.80 -14.61
C ARG A 123 -25.64 -38.58 -13.51
N GLY A 124 -26.90 -38.59 -13.97
CA GLY A 124 -28.00 -39.28 -13.28
C GLY A 124 -29.39 -38.87 -13.76
N GLY A 125 -29.92 -39.47 -14.83
CA GLY A 125 -31.34 -39.35 -15.17
C GLY A 125 -31.66 -39.56 -16.65
N THR A 126 -32.18 -40.73 -16.97
CA THR A 126 -32.57 -41.19 -18.31
C THR A 126 -33.89 -40.52 -18.75
N GLU A 127 -33.88 -39.75 -19.83
CA GLU A 127 -35.09 -39.49 -20.63
C GLU A 127 -34.69 -39.27 -22.11
N PRO A 128 -35.30 -40.00 -23.07
CA PRO A 128 -34.92 -39.91 -24.47
C PRO A 128 -35.36 -38.58 -25.10
N PRO A 129 -34.59 -38.02 -26.06
CA PRO A 129 -34.87 -36.72 -26.63
C PRO A 129 -36.12 -36.75 -27.54
N PRO A 130 -36.95 -35.69 -27.54
CA PRO A 130 -38.01 -35.54 -28.53
C PRO A 130 -37.40 -35.23 -29.91
N ALA A 131 -38.02 -35.80 -30.95
CA ALA A 131 -37.57 -35.77 -32.34
C ALA A 131 -37.39 -34.35 -32.91
N THR A 132 -36.25 -34.14 -33.55
CA THR A 132 -35.88 -32.93 -34.31
C THR A 132 -36.79 -32.77 -35.54
N PRO A 133 -37.38 -31.57 -35.80
CA PRO A 133 -38.02 -31.27 -37.08
C PRO A 133 -36.97 -31.08 -38.20
N PRO A 134 -37.30 -31.37 -39.48
CA PRO A 134 -36.34 -31.40 -40.58
C PRO A 134 -35.82 -30.01 -40.99
N GLU A 135 -34.56 -29.99 -41.44
CA GLU A 135 -33.78 -28.84 -41.92
C GLU A 135 -34.34 -28.23 -43.22
N PRO A 136 -34.30 -26.90 -43.41
CA PRO A 136 -34.46 -26.28 -44.72
C PRO A 136 -33.15 -26.28 -45.53
N GLU A 137 -33.32 -26.56 -46.82
CA GLU A 137 -32.31 -26.89 -47.83
C GLU A 137 -31.22 -25.82 -48.07
N SER A 138 -29.99 -26.31 -48.27
CA SER A 138 -28.78 -25.54 -48.59
C SER A 138 -28.84 -24.88 -49.98
N PRO A 139 -28.41 -23.61 -50.13
CA PRO A 139 -28.15 -23.04 -51.45
C PRO A 139 -26.84 -23.57 -52.07
N PRO A 140 -26.74 -23.64 -53.41
CA PRO A 140 -25.68 -24.34 -54.13
C PRO A 140 -24.34 -23.58 -54.18
N GLU A 141 -23.23 -24.33 -54.11
CA GLU A 141 -21.86 -23.86 -54.38
C GLU A 141 -21.64 -23.55 -55.87
N PRO A 142 -20.93 -22.45 -56.19
CA PRO A 142 -20.26 -22.32 -57.48
C PRO A 142 -18.73 -22.12 -57.37
N GLU A 143 -18.06 -23.14 -57.93
CA GLU A 143 -16.80 -23.23 -58.70
C GLU A 143 -15.40 -22.80 -58.18
N PRO A 144 -14.36 -23.63 -58.47
CA PRO A 144 -12.98 -23.53 -57.96
C PRO A 144 -12.10 -22.47 -58.67
N PRO A 145 -10.93 -22.11 -58.08
CA PRO A 145 -10.18 -20.90 -58.41
C PRO A 145 -9.35 -21.00 -59.70
N ALA A 146 -9.15 -19.85 -60.37
CA ALA A 146 -8.18 -19.70 -61.45
C ALA A 146 -6.79 -19.29 -60.90
N GLU A 147 -5.74 -20.03 -61.27
CA GLU A 147 -4.34 -19.80 -60.89
C GLU A 147 -3.76 -18.51 -61.50
N PRO A 148 -2.92 -17.75 -60.77
CA PRO A 148 -2.15 -16.66 -61.36
C PRO A 148 -0.92 -17.19 -62.13
N PRO A 149 -0.62 -16.65 -63.32
CA PRO A 149 0.56 -17.05 -64.08
C PRO A 149 1.85 -16.57 -63.41
N GLY A 150 2.83 -17.46 -63.33
CA GLY A 150 4.13 -17.24 -62.70
C GLY A 150 4.93 -16.07 -63.29
N ARG A 151 5.82 -15.52 -62.46
CA ARG A 151 6.97 -14.74 -62.90
C ARG A 151 8.23 -15.25 -62.22
N LEU A 152 9.20 -15.55 -63.08
CA LEU A 152 10.63 -15.67 -62.84
C LEU A 152 11.21 -14.36 -62.27
#